data_AF-A0AAX6IGP3-F1
#
_entry.id   AF-A0AAX6IGP3-F1
#
_cell.length_a   1.000
_cell.length_b   1.000
_cell.length_c   1.000
_cell.angle_alpha   90.00
_cell.angle_beta   90.00
_cell.angle_gamma   90.00
#
_symmetry.space_group_name_H-M   'P 1'
#
loop_
_entity.id
_entity.type
_entity.pdbx_description
1 polymer ?
#
loop_
_entity_poly.entity_id
_entity_poly.type
_entity_poly.pdbx_seq_one_letter_code
_entity_poly.pdbx_strand_id
1 'polypeptide(L)'
;MTGAPTVSLPSPKEGLMRMDACNALTMGGPSDGLGSCTRIPQASSEGPEAKAIRSPRASMTKLPTLVSQGLLFVWPDENGWEKAANSEPPMLPDDFNDPGFSTVMIQRDNFYGYDTLMENVSDPSHIEFAQHRVIGRRDRAKPLPFKLESSGAWGCSGSNAGNPCIGAKFFAPSYVINNLTSLSIDELCRAIFSIDFSDS
;
A
#
# COMPACT_ATOMS: atom_id res chain seq x y z
N MET A 1 -15.53 -22.36 11.67
CA MET A 1 -15.19 -21.81 10.35
C MET A 1 -15.97 -20.51 10.18
N THR A 2 -15.41 -19.41 10.67
CA THR A 2 -15.98 -18.07 10.56
C THR A 2 -15.30 -17.39 9.38
N GLY A 3 -16.01 -17.23 8.27
CA GLY A 3 -15.51 -16.55 7.08
C GLY A 3 -15.18 -15.09 7.42
N ALA A 4 -14.05 -14.61 6.90
CA ALA A 4 -13.70 -13.20 6.95
C ALA A 4 -14.77 -12.39 6.18
N PRO A 5 -15.18 -11.22 6.67
CA PRO A 5 -16.11 -10.36 5.93
C PRO A 5 -15.42 -9.83 4.68
N THR A 6 -15.96 -10.19 3.51
CA THR A 6 -15.60 -9.60 2.22
C THR A 6 -16.08 -8.15 2.22
N VAL A 7 -15.15 -7.20 2.22
CA VAL A 7 -15.46 -5.79 2.00
C VAL A 7 -15.44 -5.56 0.50
N SER A 8 -16.63 -5.43 -0.10
CA SER A 8 -16.75 -5.04 -1.51
C SER A 8 -16.40 -3.55 -1.62
N LEU A 9 -15.29 -3.26 -2.30
CA LEU A 9 -14.98 -1.90 -2.70
C LEU A 9 -16.05 -1.46 -3.72
N PRO A 10 -16.58 -0.23 -3.63
CA PRO A 10 -17.43 0.29 -4.69
C PRO A 10 -16.61 0.33 -5.98
N SER A 11 -17.11 -0.32 -7.03
CA SER A 11 -16.52 -0.34 -8.36
C SER A 11 -16.13 1.08 -8.75
N PRO A 12 -14.93 1.32 -9.32
CA PRO A 12 -14.57 2.63 -9.84
C PRO A 12 -15.59 2.99 -10.91
N LYS A 13 -16.54 3.86 -10.54
CA LYS A 13 -17.45 4.43 -11.53
C LYS A 13 -16.59 5.34 -12.38
N GLU A 14 -16.31 4.92 -13.59
CA GLU A 14 -15.68 5.75 -14.61
C GLU A 14 -16.55 6.98 -14.86
N GLY A 15 -16.28 8.02 -14.07
CA GLY A 15 -16.71 9.37 -14.28
C GLY A 15 -15.45 10.20 -14.30
N LEU A 16 -15.02 10.63 -15.49
CA LEU A 16 -14.06 11.71 -15.61
C LEU A 16 -14.73 12.95 -14.99
N MET A 17 -14.45 13.23 -13.72
CA MET A 17 -14.65 14.59 -13.22
C MET A 17 -13.67 15.47 -13.98
N ARG A 18 -14.14 16.09 -15.06
CA ARG A 18 -13.47 17.28 -15.58
C ARG A 18 -13.36 18.23 -14.41
N MET A 19 -12.13 18.63 -14.11
CA MET A 19 -11.76 19.61 -13.07
C MET A 19 -12.70 20.83 -13.07
N ASP A 20 -13.23 21.16 -14.25
CA ASP A 20 -14.12 22.28 -14.51
C ASP A 20 -15.52 22.20 -13.87
N ALA A 21 -15.98 21.03 -13.40
CA ALA A 21 -17.35 20.83 -12.88
C ALA A 21 -17.48 20.92 -11.34
N CYS A 22 -16.39 20.74 -10.58
CA CYS A 22 -16.34 20.86 -9.11
C CYS A 22 -14.96 21.36 -8.68
N ASN A 23 -14.70 22.66 -8.85
CA ASN A 23 -13.39 23.28 -8.58
C ASN A 23 -13.03 23.43 -7.07
N ALA A 24 -13.71 22.75 -6.15
CA ALA A 24 -13.52 22.93 -4.71
C ALA A 24 -13.82 21.68 -3.88
N LEU A 25 -13.28 20.53 -4.29
CA LEU A 25 -13.12 19.38 -3.41
C LEU A 25 -11.84 19.57 -2.60
N THR A 26 -11.93 20.30 -1.50
CA THR A 26 -10.83 20.38 -0.55
C THR A 26 -10.73 19.03 0.16
N MET A 27 -9.60 18.33 0.01
CA MET A 27 -9.23 17.23 0.91
C MET A 27 -8.93 17.82 2.29
N GLY A 28 -9.98 18.20 3.01
CA GLY A 28 -9.91 18.88 4.30
C GLY A 28 -9.60 17.89 5.43
N GLY A 29 -8.79 18.34 6.39
CA GLY A 29 -8.47 17.62 7.63
C GLY A 29 -9.70 17.36 8.53
N PRO A 30 -9.48 16.80 9.73
CA PRO A 30 -10.51 16.12 10.53
C PRO A 30 -11.76 16.96 10.87
N SER A 31 -11.65 18.29 10.87
CA SER A 31 -12.71 19.21 11.29
C SER A 31 -13.36 20.04 10.17
N ASP A 32 -12.84 20.01 8.94
CA ASP A 32 -13.36 20.84 7.84
C ASP A 32 -14.05 20.00 6.74
N GLY A 33 -15.38 20.02 6.79
CA GLY A 33 -16.26 20.00 5.61
C GLY A 33 -16.62 18.64 5.01
N LEU A 34 -17.68 18.00 5.53
CA LEU A 34 -18.72 17.11 4.96
C LEU A 34 -18.59 16.32 3.62
N GLY A 35 -17.53 16.44 2.82
CA GLY A 35 -17.46 15.82 1.48
C GLY A 35 -18.47 16.42 0.51
N SER A 36 -19.17 17.46 0.93
CA SER A 36 -20.20 18.15 0.16
C SER A 36 -19.56 19.08 -0.86
N CYS A 37 -20.11 19.10 -2.07
CA CYS A 37 -19.79 20.11 -3.06
C CYS A 37 -20.03 21.51 -2.47
N THR A 38 -19.03 22.38 -2.60
CA THR A 38 -19.12 23.78 -2.20
C THR A 38 -19.47 24.69 -3.38
N ARG A 39 -19.24 24.23 -4.63
CA ARG A 39 -19.50 24.99 -5.85
C ARG A 39 -19.62 24.09 -7.09
N ILE A 40 -20.67 24.30 -7.89
CA ILE A 40 -20.82 23.75 -9.25
C ILE A 40 -20.71 24.93 -10.23
N PRO A 41 -19.59 25.10 -10.95
CA PRO A 41 -19.35 26.29 -11.79
C PRO A 41 -20.38 26.49 -12.91
N GLN A 42 -21.04 25.41 -13.33
CA GLN A 42 -22.04 25.41 -14.40
C GLN A 42 -23.47 25.66 -13.91
N ALA A 43 -23.71 25.61 -12.59
CA ALA A 43 -25.03 25.84 -12.02
C ALA A 43 -25.20 27.32 -11.63
N SER A 44 -26.35 27.90 -11.95
CA SER A 44 -26.72 29.22 -11.46
C SER A 44 -26.70 29.27 -9.91
N SER A 45 -26.24 30.39 -9.34
CA SER A 45 -26.29 30.66 -7.90
C SER A 45 -27.72 30.90 -7.40
N GLU A 46 -28.67 31.14 -8.31
CA GLU A 46 -30.07 31.39 -8.02
C GLU A 46 -30.99 30.45 -8.82
N GLY A 47 -32.22 30.29 -8.33
CA GLY A 47 -33.23 29.45 -8.97
C GLY A 47 -33.08 27.95 -8.69
N PRO A 48 -33.73 27.08 -9.47
CA PRO A 48 -33.75 25.63 -9.25
C PRO A 48 -32.35 24.98 -9.27
N GLU A 49 -31.43 25.51 -10.08
CA GLU A 49 -30.08 24.97 -10.26
C GLU A 49 -29.19 25.14 -9.02
N ALA A 50 -29.44 26.17 -8.20
CA ALA A 50 -28.73 26.38 -6.94
C ALA A 50 -28.93 25.23 -5.93
N LYS A 51 -29.96 24.39 -6.13
CA LYS A 51 -30.19 23.19 -5.31
C LYS A 51 -29.22 22.05 -5.63
N ALA A 52 -28.55 22.08 -6.79
CA ALA A 52 -27.64 21.03 -7.22
C ALA A 52 -26.44 20.87 -6.28
N ILE A 53 -25.93 21.97 -5.69
CA ILE A 53 -24.83 21.96 -4.70
C ILE A 53 -25.22 21.16 -3.44
N ARG A 54 -26.50 21.18 -3.06
CA ARG A 54 -27.04 20.44 -1.91
C ARG A 54 -27.47 19.03 -2.26
N SER A 55 -27.30 18.59 -3.51
CA SER A 55 -27.65 17.24 -3.92
C SER A 55 -26.70 16.24 -3.25
N PRO A 56 -27.21 15.12 -2.69
CA PRO A 56 -26.35 14.02 -2.27
C PRO A 56 -25.47 13.48 -3.41
N ARG A 57 -25.91 13.65 -4.67
CA ARG A 57 -25.14 13.29 -5.87
C ARG A 57 -23.94 14.20 -6.14
N ALA A 58 -23.91 15.37 -5.49
CA ALA A 58 -22.79 16.29 -5.50
C ALA A 58 -21.90 16.11 -4.25
N SER A 59 -22.10 15.06 -3.45
CA SER A 59 -21.23 14.74 -2.32
C SER A 59 -20.33 13.55 -2.66
N MET A 60 -19.09 13.59 -2.16
CA MET A 60 -18.10 12.53 -2.34
C MET A 60 -17.88 11.79 -1.02
N THR A 61 -17.70 10.47 -1.11
CA THR A 61 -17.30 9.66 0.04
C THR A 61 -15.90 10.08 0.48
N LYS A 62 -15.77 10.51 1.74
CA LYS A 62 -14.46 10.75 2.35
C LYS A 62 -13.91 9.46 2.92
N LEU A 63 -12.63 9.23 2.68
CA LEU A 63 -11.86 8.20 3.36
C LEU A 63 -10.83 8.89 4.27
N PRO A 64 -10.58 8.36 5.48
CA PRO A 64 -9.46 8.81 6.28
C PRO A 64 -8.15 8.57 5.53
N THR A 65 -7.24 9.52 5.65
CA THR A 65 -5.95 9.46 4.98
C THR A 65 -4.84 9.91 5.92
N LEU A 66 -3.64 9.39 5.69
CA LEU A 66 -2.45 9.75 6.44
C LEU A 66 -1.26 9.76 5.48
N VAL A 67 -0.47 10.83 5.50
CA VAL A 67 0.80 10.89 4.79
C VAL A 67 1.92 10.58 5.78
N SER A 68 2.71 9.55 5.50
CA SER A 68 3.89 9.20 6.30
C SER A 68 5.03 8.80 5.37
N GLN A 69 6.23 9.35 5.60
CA GLN A 69 7.45 9.07 4.82
C GLN A 69 7.27 9.15 3.29
N GLY A 70 6.48 10.12 2.82
CA GLY A 70 6.22 10.33 1.39
C GLY A 70 5.19 9.37 0.76
N LEU A 71 4.57 8.49 1.56
CA LEU A 71 3.50 7.58 1.15
C LEU A 71 2.14 8.07 1.67
N LEU A 72 1.10 7.90 0.85
CA LEU A 72 -0.29 8.17 1.22
C LEU A 72 -0.98 6.86 1.61
N PHE A 73 -1.43 6.77 2.86
CA PHE A 73 -2.25 5.69 3.38
C PHE A 73 -3.72 6.10 3.37
N VAL A 74 -4.59 5.16 3.00
CA VAL A 74 -6.03 5.33 2.92
C VAL A 74 -6.70 4.12 3.58
N TRP A 75 -7.73 4.33 4.40
CA TRP A 75 -8.52 3.24 4.97
C TRP A 75 -9.90 3.18 4.31
N PRO A 76 -10.09 2.33 3.27
CA PRO A 76 -11.33 2.25 2.49
C PRO A 76 -12.41 1.39 3.17
N ASP A 77 -12.52 1.46 4.48
CA ASP A 77 -13.42 0.62 5.30
C ASP A 77 -14.51 1.48 5.96
N GLU A 78 -15.68 0.89 6.25
CA GLU A 78 -16.77 1.58 6.97
C GLU A 78 -16.30 2.12 8.33
N ASN A 79 -15.47 1.36 9.05
CA ASN A 79 -14.84 1.76 10.31
C ASN A 79 -13.46 2.38 10.08
N GLY A 80 -13.18 2.85 8.85
CA GLY A 80 -11.88 3.37 8.46
C GLY A 80 -11.39 4.49 9.36
N TRP A 81 -12.28 5.40 9.79
CA TRP A 81 -11.90 6.55 10.62
C TRP A 81 -11.38 6.12 12.00
N GLU A 82 -12.04 5.16 12.64
CA GLU A 82 -11.60 4.59 13.91
C GLU A 82 -10.30 3.80 13.73
N LYS A 83 -10.21 2.98 12.67
CA LYS A 83 -8.99 2.24 12.33
C LYS A 83 -7.82 3.18 12.10
N ALA A 84 -8.00 4.27 11.36
CA ALA A 84 -6.96 5.26 11.11
C ALA A 84 -6.53 5.99 12.39
N ALA A 85 -7.45 6.29 13.31
CA ALA A 85 -7.13 6.91 14.59
C ALA A 85 -6.36 5.97 15.55
N ASN A 86 -6.61 4.66 15.45
CA ASN A 86 -6.05 3.64 16.33
C ASN A 86 -4.88 2.84 15.70
N SER A 87 -4.46 3.17 14.47
CA SER A 87 -3.34 2.49 13.81
C SER A 87 -2.20 3.46 13.55
N GLU A 88 -0.99 2.98 13.79
CA GLU A 88 0.21 3.66 13.30
C GLU A 88 0.42 3.24 11.83
N PRO A 89 0.78 4.18 10.94
CA PRO A 89 1.09 3.84 9.57
C PRO A 89 2.31 2.89 9.54
N PRO A 90 2.33 1.90 8.64
CA PRO A 90 3.52 1.11 8.40
C PRO A 90 4.71 2.04 8.09
N MET A 91 5.77 1.91 8.90
CA MET A 91 6.99 2.69 8.72
C MET A 91 7.91 1.97 7.74
N LEU A 92 8.46 2.74 6.79
CA LEU A 92 9.63 2.35 6.02
C LEU A 92 10.83 2.18 6.97
N PRO A 93 11.74 1.25 6.66
CA PRO A 93 13.00 1.09 7.37
C PRO A 93 13.81 2.38 7.44
N ASP A 94 14.59 2.52 8.51
CA ASP A 94 15.42 3.71 8.73
C ASP A 94 16.42 3.95 7.59
N ASP A 95 16.83 2.89 6.88
CA ASP A 95 17.69 2.92 5.69
C ASP A 95 17.17 3.88 4.60
N PHE A 96 15.86 4.11 4.53
CA PHE A 96 15.25 5.03 3.55
C PHE A 96 15.52 6.51 3.85
N ASN A 97 15.94 6.84 5.08
CA ASN A 97 16.31 8.20 5.50
C ASN A 97 17.83 8.39 5.58
N ASP A 98 18.61 7.34 5.38
CA ASP A 98 20.07 7.39 5.45
C ASP A 98 20.63 7.96 4.13
N PRO A 99 21.41 9.06 4.17
CA PRO A 99 22.03 9.65 2.98
C PRO A 99 23.07 8.74 2.30
N GLY A 100 23.51 7.66 2.95
CA GLY A 100 24.35 6.62 2.36
C GLY A 100 23.62 5.70 1.38
N PHE A 101 22.27 5.71 1.39
CA PHE A 101 21.46 4.91 0.48
C PHE A 101 20.90 5.73 -0.68
N SER A 102 20.77 5.08 -1.83
CA SER A 102 20.02 5.61 -2.97
C SER A 102 18.66 4.93 -3.02
N THR A 103 17.60 5.69 -2.81
CA THR A 103 16.22 5.19 -2.80
C THR A 103 15.59 5.27 -4.19
N VAL A 104 14.94 4.17 -4.61
CA VAL A 104 14.13 4.12 -5.84
C VAL A 104 12.74 3.61 -5.48
N MET A 105 11.70 4.32 -5.91
CA MET A 105 10.30 3.91 -5.75
C MET A 105 9.77 3.37 -7.09
N ILE A 106 9.15 2.21 -7.06
CA ILE A 106 8.58 1.55 -8.24
C ILE A 106 7.15 1.14 -7.92
N GLN A 107 6.22 1.46 -8.83
CA GLN A 107 4.85 0.97 -8.82
C GLN A 107 4.63 0.12 -10.05
N ARG A 108 3.94 -1.02 -9.88
CA ARG A 108 3.62 -1.93 -10.97
C ARG A 108 2.30 -2.63 -10.73
N ASP A 109 1.48 -2.71 -11.77
CA ASP A 109 0.26 -3.51 -11.78
C ASP A 109 0.61 -4.97 -12.15
N ASN A 110 0.11 -5.92 -11.37
CA ASN A 110 0.27 -7.34 -11.62
C ASN A 110 -1.10 -7.99 -11.87
N PHE A 111 -1.16 -8.91 -12.82
CA PHE A 111 -2.42 -9.59 -13.22
C PHE A 111 -2.73 -10.84 -12.38
N TYR A 112 -2.44 -10.80 -11.08
CA TYR A 112 -2.70 -11.87 -10.12
C TYR A 112 -2.95 -11.29 -8.72
N GLY A 113 -3.55 -12.10 -7.85
CA GLY A 113 -3.99 -11.68 -6.52
C GLY A 113 -2.84 -11.19 -5.62
N TYR A 114 -3.17 -10.30 -4.68
CA TYR A 114 -2.20 -9.75 -3.73
C TYR A 114 -1.57 -10.85 -2.85
N ASP A 115 -2.35 -11.87 -2.52
CA ASP A 115 -1.95 -13.04 -1.73
C ASP A 115 -0.78 -13.78 -2.39
N THR A 116 -0.89 -14.03 -3.69
CA THR A 116 0.14 -14.68 -4.51
C THR A 116 1.41 -13.82 -4.55
N LEU A 117 1.28 -12.49 -4.64
CA LEU A 117 2.44 -11.60 -4.57
C LEU A 117 3.10 -11.66 -3.19
N MET A 118 2.31 -11.56 -2.11
CA MET A 118 2.81 -11.58 -0.74
C MET A 118 3.53 -12.88 -0.41
N GLU A 119 2.99 -14.03 -0.83
CA GLU A 119 3.67 -15.32 -0.70
C GLU A 119 5.02 -15.30 -1.43
N ASN A 120 5.04 -14.85 -2.69
CA ASN A 120 6.24 -14.84 -3.50
C ASN A 120 7.35 -13.94 -2.95
N VAL A 121 7.00 -12.71 -2.53
CA VAL A 121 8.00 -11.75 -2.03
C VAL A 121 8.47 -12.09 -0.61
N SER A 122 7.68 -12.86 0.15
CA SER A 122 8.06 -13.32 1.49
C SER A 122 8.97 -14.55 1.48
N ASP A 123 9.05 -15.28 0.36
CA ASP A 123 9.95 -16.44 0.21
C ASP A 123 11.28 -16.03 -0.44
N PRO A 124 12.38 -15.87 0.31
CA PRO A 124 13.68 -15.54 -0.26
C PRO A 124 14.34 -16.69 -1.02
N SER A 125 13.82 -17.93 -0.95
CA SER A 125 14.42 -19.09 -1.60
C SER A 125 14.49 -18.94 -3.13
N HIS A 126 13.59 -18.15 -3.73
CA HIS A 126 13.54 -17.94 -5.18
C HIS A 126 14.70 -17.09 -5.72
N ILE A 127 15.44 -16.37 -4.88
CA ILE A 127 16.43 -15.36 -5.32
C ILE A 127 17.50 -15.98 -6.22
N GLU A 128 18.13 -17.09 -5.80
CA GLU A 128 19.20 -17.73 -6.58
C GLU A 128 18.68 -18.38 -7.89
N PHE A 129 17.38 -18.71 -7.96
CA PHE A 129 16.77 -19.38 -9.12
C PHE A 129 16.18 -18.39 -10.15
N ALA A 130 15.39 -17.42 -9.69
CA ALA A 130 14.59 -16.53 -10.52
C ALA A 130 15.28 -15.20 -10.83
N GLN A 131 16.15 -14.70 -9.95
CA GLN A 131 16.81 -13.39 -10.12
C GLN A 131 18.24 -13.53 -10.67
N HIS A 132 18.44 -14.47 -11.61
CA HIS A 132 19.75 -14.77 -12.17
C HIS A 132 20.41 -13.55 -12.83
N ARG A 133 21.64 -13.24 -12.42
CA ARG A 133 22.46 -12.08 -12.87
C ARG A 133 21.95 -10.71 -12.43
N VAL A 134 20.93 -10.66 -11.56
CA VAL A 134 20.48 -9.41 -10.94
C VAL A 134 20.93 -9.39 -9.48
N ILE A 135 20.35 -10.27 -8.66
CA ILE A 135 20.66 -10.40 -7.23
C ILE A 135 21.17 -11.82 -6.92
N GLY A 136 20.70 -12.83 -7.66
CA GLY A 136 21.09 -14.23 -7.50
C GLY A 136 21.92 -14.77 -8.66
N ARG A 137 22.53 -15.94 -8.46
CA ARG A 137 23.16 -16.76 -9.50
C ARG A 137 22.79 -18.24 -9.36
N ARG A 138 22.28 -18.84 -10.44
CA ARG A 138 21.77 -20.21 -10.47
C ARG A 138 22.82 -21.28 -10.16
N ASP A 139 24.09 -21.02 -10.43
CA ASP A 139 25.21 -21.88 -10.07
C ASP A 139 25.43 -21.99 -8.55
N ARG A 140 24.93 -21.01 -7.78
CA ARG A 140 24.96 -21.03 -6.31
C ARG A 140 23.65 -21.51 -5.69
N ALA A 141 22.67 -21.89 -6.52
CA ALA A 141 21.36 -22.29 -6.05
C ALA A 141 21.46 -23.56 -5.20
N LYS A 142 21.07 -23.43 -3.95
CA LYS A 142 21.14 -24.46 -2.92
C LYS A 142 20.01 -24.23 -1.91
N PRO A 143 19.66 -25.23 -1.09
CA PRO A 143 18.73 -25.00 0.01
C PRO A 143 19.16 -23.81 0.87
N LEU A 144 18.23 -22.90 1.14
CA LEU A 144 18.45 -21.73 1.98
C LEU A 144 18.11 -22.12 3.43
N PRO A 145 19.10 -22.28 4.33
CA PRO A 145 18.81 -22.52 5.74
C PRO A 145 18.27 -21.24 6.36
N PHE A 146 16.95 -21.10 6.34
CA PHE A 146 16.23 -19.94 6.84
C PHE A 146 15.61 -20.27 8.20
N LYS A 147 15.93 -19.46 9.21
CA LYS A 147 15.43 -19.63 10.56
C LYS A 147 14.27 -18.66 10.78
N LEU A 148 13.11 -19.22 11.10
CA LEU A 148 11.97 -18.44 11.57
C LEU A 148 12.28 -17.90 12.97
N GLU A 149 12.20 -16.59 13.13
CA GLU A 149 12.46 -15.88 14.38
C GLU A 149 11.17 -15.55 15.12
N SER A 150 10.12 -15.17 14.38
CA SER A 150 8.80 -14.94 14.93
C SER A 150 7.70 -15.30 13.93
N SER A 151 6.54 -15.69 14.46
CA SER A 151 5.32 -15.92 13.67
C SER A 151 4.09 -15.69 14.52
N GLY A 152 3.10 -15.01 13.97
CA GLY A 152 1.80 -14.78 14.60
C GLY A 152 0.78 -14.25 13.59
N ALA A 153 -0.42 -13.97 14.08
CA ALA A 153 -1.53 -13.48 13.23
C ALA A 153 -1.21 -12.16 12.51
N TRP A 154 -0.29 -11.36 13.06
CA TRP A 154 0.07 -10.04 12.53
C TRP A 154 1.33 -10.03 11.67
N GLY A 155 1.98 -11.18 11.50
CA GLY A 155 3.22 -11.22 10.73
C GLY A 155 4.14 -12.37 11.08
N CYS A 156 5.23 -12.46 10.31
CA CYS A 156 6.32 -13.36 10.58
C CYS A 156 7.66 -12.70 10.24
N SER A 157 8.72 -13.19 10.85
CA SER A 157 10.08 -12.76 10.51
C SER A 157 11.05 -13.93 10.58
N GLY A 158 12.08 -13.84 9.76
CA GLY A 158 13.17 -14.79 9.81
C GLY A 158 14.39 -14.27 9.08
N SER A 159 15.49 -14.99 9.27
CA SER A 159 16.76 -14.68 8.64
C SER A 159 17.58 -15.94 8.41
N ASN A 160 18.64 -15.82 7.61
CA ASN A 160 19.72 -16.80 7.59
C ASN A 160 21.00 -16.20 8.21
N ALA A 161 21.96 -17.06 8.56
CA ALA A 161 23.31 -16.65 8.94
C ALA A 161 24.32 -16.87 7.79
N GLY A 162 23.82 -16.93 6.56
CA GLY A 162 24.58 -17.35 5.38
C GLY A 162 25.19 -16.17 4.63
N ASN A 163 25.81 -16.49 3.49
CA ASN A 163 26.17 -15.52 2.46
C ASN A 163 25.52 -15.98 1.14
N PRO A 164 24.57 -15.21 0.58
CA PRO A 164 24.05 -13.94 1.08
C PRO A 164 23.34 -14.05 2.44
N CYS A 165 23.47 -13.01 3.27
CA CYS A 165 22.68 -12.81 4.46
C CYS A 165 21.32 -12.26 4.02
N ILE A 166 20.24 -12.95 4.34
CA ILE A 166 18.89 -12.59 3.90
C ILE A 166 17.97 -12.55 5.12
N GLY A 167 17.27 -11.43 5.27
CA GLY A 167 16.18 -11.27 6.23
C GLY A 167 14.87 -10.98 5.50
N ALA A 168 13.78 -11.55 6.00
CA ALA A 168 12.43 -11.28 5.50
C ALA A 168 11.49 -11.05 6.69
N LYS A 169 10.66 -10.02 6.59
CA LYS A 169 9.60 -9.69 7.56
C LYS A 169 8.30 -9.44 6.81
N PHE A 170 7.25 -10.11 7.21
CA PHE A 170 5.89 -9.85 6.76
C PHE A 170 5.10 -9.21 7.89
N PHE A 171 4.38 -8.14 7.57
CA PHE A 171 3.44 -7.46 8.44
C PHE A 171 2.07 -7.51 7.75
N ALA A 172 1.10 -8.10 8.44
CA ALA A 172 -0.24 -8.20 7.92
C ALA A 172 -0.86 -6.80 7.76
N PRO A 173 -1.71 -6.58 6.73
CA PRO A 173 -2.14 -7.57 5.75
C PRO A 173 -1.24 -7.68 4.50
N SER A 174 -0.43 -6.66 4.19
CA SER A 174 0.18 -6.55 2.85
C SER A 174 1.50 -5.80 2.79
N TYR A 175 2.30 -5.85 3.86
CA TYR A 175 3.60 -5.19 3.91
C TYR A 175 4.73 -6.20 4.13
N VAL A 176 5.75 -6.17 3.27
CA VAL A 176 6.94 -7.01 3.37
C VAL A 176 8.20 -6.17 3.36
N ILE A 177 9.15 -6.50 4.25
CA ILE A 177 10.49 -5.94 4.29
C ILE A 177 11.48 -7.07 4.03
N ASN A 178 12.32 -6.89 3.02
CA ASN A 178 13.40 -7.80 2.68
C ASN A 178 14.75 -7.08 2.74
N ASN A 179 15.67 -7.66 3.49
CA ASN A 179 17.04 -7.18 3.60
C ASN A 179 17.99 -8.22 3.01
N LEU A 180 18.94 -7.78 2.20
CA LEU A 180 19.93 -8.65 1.58
C LEU A 180 21.30 -8.00 1.62
N THR A 181 22.27 -8.75 2.12
CA THR A 181 23.69 -8.37 2.15
C THR A 181 24.51 -9.53 1.61
N SER A 182 25.48 -9.24 0.76
CA SER A 182 26.35 -10.26 0.16
C SER A 182 27.71 -9.66 -0.23
N LEU A 183 28.66 -10.49 -0.64
CA LEU A 183 29.95 -10.00 -1.15
C LEU A 183 29.85 -9.12 -2.41
N SER A 184 28.74 -9.19 -3.14
CA SER A 184 28.49 -8.41 -4.36
C SER A 184 27.48 -7.28 -4.17
N ILE A 185 26.82 -7.22 -3.01
CA ILE A 185 25.76 -6.27 -2.68
C ILE A 185 26.00 -5.87 -1.23
N ASP A 186 26.56 -4.68 -1.01
CA ASP A 186 26.89 -4.19 0.32
C ASP A 186 25.65 -4.21 1.22
N GLU A 187 24.58 -3.55 0.79
CA GLU A 187 23.29 -3.60 1.48
C GLU A 187 22.13 -3.28 0.53
N LEU A 188 21.07 -4.06 0.60
CA LEU A 188 19.84 -3.85 -0.14
C LEU A 188 18.65 -4.03 0.80
N CYS A 189 17.91 -2.95 1.02
CA CYS A 189 16.63 -2.97 1.73
C CYS A 189 15.48 -2.79 0.73
N ARG A 190 14.42 -3.59 0.85
CA ARG A 190 13.21 -3.50 0.03
C ARG A 190 11.99 -3.46 0.94
N ALA A 191 11.24 -2.36 0.89
CA ALA A 191 9.90 -2.24 1.44
C ALA A 191 8.88 -2.45 0.31
N ILE A 192 7.99 -3.43 0.46
CA ILE A 192 7.03 -3.84 -0.57
C ILE A 192 5.62 -3.77 0.03
N PHE A 193 4.77 -2.94 -0.56
CA PHE A 193 3.34 -2.89 -0.27
C PHE A 193 2.58 -3.52 -1.43
N SER A 194 1.53 -4.29 -1.12
CA SER A 194 0.57 -4.74 -2.12
C SER A 194 -0.82 -4.27 -1.78
N ILE A 195 -1.54 -3.88 -2.82
CA ILE A 195 -2.91 -3.42 -2.75
C ILE A 195 -3.69 -4.25 -3.74
N ASP A 196 -4.80 -4.83 -3.29
CA ASP A 196 -5.73 -5.51 -4.18
C ASP A 196 -6.65 -4.48 -4.82
N PHE A 197 -6.76 -4.54 -6.14
CA PHE A 197 -7.63 -3.70 -6.95
C PHE A 197 -8.80 -4.48 -7.55
N SER A 198 -8.94 -5.76 -7.24
CA SER A 198 -10.01 -6.59 -7.77
C SER A 198 -11.35 -6.23 -7.12
N ASP A 199 -12.38 -6.05 -7.96
CA ASP A 199 -13.78 -5.95 -7.54
C ASP A 199 -14.26 -7.35 -7.09
N SER A 200 -13.93 -7.75 -5.87
CA SER A 200 -14.46 -8.99 -5.27
C SER A 200 -15.84 -8.80 -4.66
#